data_AF-A0A5Q4YFS7-F1
#
_entry.id   AF-A0A5Q4YFS7-F1
#
_cell.length_a   1.000
_cell.length_b   1.000
_cell.length_c   1.000
_cell.angle_alpha   90.00
_cell.angle_beta   90.00
_cell.angle_gamma   90.00
#
_symmetry.space_group_name_H-M   'P 1'
#
loop_
_entity.id
_entity.type
_entity.pdbx_description
1 polymer ?
#
loop_
_entity_poly.entity_id
_entity_poly.type
_entity_poly.pdbx_seq_one_letter_code
_entity_poly.pdbx_strand_id
1 'polypeptide(L)'
;MHIKIRRNYALLYRSNWVPKGSADNTHGYTQQRYVGSILLTATSIPAPLQSRLSSDELSFVESKVCTPARQRAAEQQRATEQRENDPGWRVEEAVRLLGEAADRSAGRPVAAATLERVQQAVSRLHAKSSVVTAVTTKSTDPLTDALTAIRAAAQAVTSGRYGKAPAEGVRTTRTYKTWSQLLDAVQGENDGSLLRALQECGYVKRRGR
;
A
#
# COMPACT_ATOMS: atom_id res chain seq x y z
N MET A 1 3.28 -32.36 33.80
CA MET A 1 2.22 -31.40 33.41
C MET A 1 1.82 -31.65 31.96
N HIS A 2 0.53 -31.55 31.63
CA HIS A 2 0.02 -31.73 30.27
C HIS A 2 -0.79 -30.51 29.86
N ILE A 3 -0.64 -30.06 28.61
CA ILE A 3 -1.40 -28.95 28.04
C ILE A 3 -2.41 -29.49 27.03
N LYS A 4 -3.68 -29.10 27.16
CA LYS A 4 -4.71 -29.34 26.14
C LYS A 4 -5.13 -28.01 25.54
N ILE A 5 -4.97 -27.85 24.23
CA ILE A 5 -5.35 -26.61 23.53
C ILE A 5 -6.84 -26.65 23.20
N ARG A 6 -7.55 -25.58 23.53
CA ARG A 6 -8.96 -25.35 23.18
C ARG A 6 -9.14 -23.89 22.79
N ARG A 7 -9.50 -23.64 21.53
CA ARG A 7 -9.60 -22.28 20.97
C ARG A 7 -8.28 -21.51 21.24
N ASN A 8 -8.35 -20.39 21.94
CA ASN A 8 -7.19 -19.56 22.27
C ASN A 8 -6.60 -19.82 23.67
N TYR A 9 -6.98 -20.92 24.31
CA TYR A 9 -6.53 -21.26 25.68
C TYR A 9 -5.72 -22.56 25.69
N ALA A 10 -4.65 -22.53 26.49
CA ALA A 10 -3.95 -23.71 26.99
C ALA A 10 -4.55 -24.12 28.34
N LEU A 11 -5.23 -25.27 28.38
CA LEU A 11 -5.74 -25.87 29.61
C LEU A 11 -4.64 -26.73 30.24
N LEU A 12 -4.32 -26.48 31.50
CA LEU A 12 -3.23 -27.11 32.23
C LEU A 12 -3.75 -28.25 33.12
N TYR A 13 -3.17 -29.43 32.95
CA TYR A 13 -3.51 -30.64 33.69
C TYR A 13 -2.30 -31.24 34.37
N ARG A 14 -2.38 -31.43 35.69
CA ARG A 14 -1.39 -32.19 36.46
C ARG A 14 -1.73 -33.67 36.35
N SER A 15 -0.76 -34.48 35.95
CA SER A 15 -0.89 -35.92 35.82
C SER A 15 -0.24 -36.61 37.01
N ASN A 16 -0.99 -37.43 37.73
CA ASN A 16 -0.48 -38.25 38.82
C ASN A 16 -0.66 -39.73 38.45
N TRP A 17 0.36 -40.53 38.71
CA TRP A 17 0.28 -41.99 38.56
C TRP A 17 -0.50 -42.58 39.73
N VAL A 18 -1.50 -43.40 39.45
CA VAL A 18 -2.26 -44.17 40.43
C VAL A 18 -1.82 -45.62 40.29
N PRO A 19 -1.08 -46.18 41.26
CA PRO A 19 -0.63 -47.56 41.20
C PRO A 19 -1.82 -48.52 41.34
N LYS A 20 -1.66 -49.74 40.82
CA LYS A 20 -2.65 -50.82 40.96
C LYS A 20 -2.93 -51.09 42.44
N GLY A 21 -4.20 -51.29 42.79
CA GLY A 21 -4.65 -51.65 44.14
C GLY A 21 -4.69 -50.51 45.15
N SER A 22 -4.49 -49.25 44.73
CA SER A 22 -4.54 -48.09 45.64
C SER A 22 -5.93 -47.45 45.76
N ALA A 23 -6.84 -47.75 44.84
CA ALA A 23 -8.21 -47.24 44.81
C ALA A 23 -9.18 -48.29 44.24
N ASP A 24 -9.08 -49.54 44.73
CA ASP A 24 -9.82 -50.72 44.21
C ASP A 24 -9.69 -50.94 42.69
N ASN A 25 -8.56 -50.51 42.13
CA ASN A 25 -8.28 -50.57 40.70
C ASN A 25 -7.48 -51.84 40.33
N THR A 26 -7.84 -52.45 39.20
CA THR A 26 -7.22 -53.71 38.71
C THR A 26 -5.90 -53.49 37.96
N HIS A 27 -5.60 -52.27 37.54
CA HIS A 27 -4.37 -51.87 36.84
C HIS A 27 -3.98 -50.43 37.20
N GLY A 28 -2.70 -50.09 37.01
CA GLY A 28 -2.20 -48.72 37.22
C GLY A 28 -2.64 -47.80 36.08
N TYR A 29 -2.95 -46.55 36.39
CA TYR A 29 -3.40 -45.56 35.42
C TYR A 29 -2.95 -44.15 35.77
N THR A 30 -2.99 -43.25 34.79
CA THR A 30 -2.66 -41.83 35.00
C THR A 30 -3.94 -41.03 35.19
N GLN A 31 -4.07 -40.36 36.33
CA GLN A 31 -5.17 -39.43 36.59
C GLN A 31 -4.74 -38.00 36.24
N GLN A 32 -5.55 -37.29 35.45
CA GLN A 32 -5.32 -35.89 35.11
C GLN A 32 -6.25 -34.98 35.91
N ARG A 33 -5.69 -34.05 36.68
CA ARG A 33 -6.43 -33.02 37.42
C ARG A 33 -6.23 -31.66 36.77
N TYR A 34 -7.32 -30.96 36.50
CA TYR A 34 -7.28 -29.59 35.98
C TYR A 34 -6.71 -28.63 37.03
N VAL A 35 -5.77 -27.77 36.62
CA VAL A 35 -5.09 -26.79 37.50
C VAL A 35 -5.51 -25.37 37.15
N GLY A 36 -5.67 -25.07 35.86
CA GLY A 36 -6.03 -23.76 35.38
C GLY A 36 -5.88 -23.63 33.87
N SER A 37 -6.13 -22.42 33.36
CA SER A 37 -6.02 -22.10 31.95
C SER A 37 -5.24 -20.81 31.76
N ILE A 38 -4.50 -20.73 30.67
CA ILE A 38 -3.77 -19.54 30.26
C ILE A 38 -4.02 -19.28 28.78
N LEU A 39 -4.08 -18.02 28.36
CA LEU A 39 -4.19 -17.67 26.94
C LEU A 39 -2.93 -18.11 26.20
N LEU A 40 -3.08 -18.60 24.96
CA LEU A 40 -1.94 -18.94 24.11
C LEU A 40 -1.11 -17.72 23.72
N THR A 41 -1.66 -16.52 23.88
CA THR A 41 -0.98 -15.23 23.64
C THR A 41 -0.42 -14.61 24.93
N ALA A 42 -0.59 -15.25 26.09
CA ALA A 42 -0.10 -14.70 27.36
C ALA A 42 1.43 -14.68 27.38
N THR A 43 2.00 -13.50 27.54
CA THR A 43 3.46 -13.28 27.60
C THR A 43 4.05 -13.53 28.99
N SER A 44 3.20 -13.68 30.00
CA SER A 44 3.57 -14.03 31.38
C SER A 44 2.49 -14.90 32.03
N ILE A 45 2.90 -15.69 33.02
CA ILE A 45 1.98 -16.51 33.81
C ILE A 45 1.24 -15.61 34.81
N PRO A 46 -0.10 -15.58 34.84
CA PRO A 46 -0.84 -14.76 35.81
C PRO A 46 -0.58 -15.18 37.26
N ALA A 47 -0.46 -14.22 38.20
CA ALA A 47 -0.20 -14.49 39.62
C ALA A 47 -1.15 -15.52 40.27
N PRO A 48 -2.48 -15.52 39.99
CA PRO A 48 -3.38 -16.55 40.52
C PRO A 48 -3.03 -17.96 40.05
N LEU A 49 -2.47 -18.10 38.85
CA LEU A 49 -2.02 -19.37 38.31
C LEU A 49 -0.65 -19.75 38.87
N GLN A 50 0.23 -18.78 39.09
CA GLN A 50 1.56 -19.03 39.67
C GLN A 50 1.46 -19.69 41.04
N SER A 51 0.54 -19.22 41.90
CA SER A 51 0.32 -19.79 43.23
C SER A 51 -0.12 -21.27 43.26
N ARG A 52 -0.57 -21.81 42.12
CA ARG A 52 -1.11 -23.18 42.01
C ARG A 52 -0.13 -24.16 41.37
N LEU A 53 0.97 -23.65 40.81
CA LEU A 53 1.97 -24.41 40.05
C LEU A 53 3.24 -24.59 40.88
N SER A 54 3.89 -25.74 40.77
CA SER A 54 5.26 -25.91 41.29
C SER A 54 6.28 -25.18 40.42
N SER A 55 7.53 -25.05 40.90
CA SER A 55 8.64 -24.48 40.13
C SER A 55 8.85 -25.13 38.76
N ASP A 56 8.73 -26.45 38.70
CA ASP A 56 8.93 -27.22 37.46
C ASP A 56 7.76 -27.02 36.50
N GLU A 57 6.55 -26.93 37.04
CA GLU A 57 5.35 -26.65 36.27
C GLU A 57 5.33 -25.22 35.73
N LEU A 58 5.80 -24.25 36.53
CA LEU A 58 6.03 -22.88 36.09
C LEU A 58 7.01 -22.84 34.92
N SER A 59 8.17 -23.50 35.05
CA SER A 59 9.19 -23.58 34.00
C SER A 59 8.65 -24.25 32.73
N PHE A 60 7.81 -25.27 32.89
CA PHE A 60 7.14 -25.94 31.79
C PHE A 60 6.13 -25.03 31.07
N VAL A 61 5.27 -24.31 31.80
CA VAL A 61 4.30 -23.38 31.21
C VAL A 61 5.02 -22.20 30.56
N GLU A 62 6.08 -21.69 31.19
CA GLU A 62 6.89 -20.60 30.70
C GLU A 62 7.55 -20.93 29.35
N SER A 63 8.15 -22.12 29.24
CA SER A 63 8.81 -22.57 28.00
C SER A 63 7.81 -22.94 26.89
N LYS A 64 6.65 -23.50 27.24
CA LYS A 64 5.67 -23.99 26.25
C LYS A 64 4.61 -22.97 25.82
N VAL A 65 4.34 -21.96 26.63
CA VAL A 65 3.30 -20.95 26.36
C VAL A 65 3.89 -19.54 26.29
N CYS A 66 4.49 -19.07 27.37
CA CYS A 66 4.85 -17.65 27.51
C CYS A 66 6.03 -17.24 26.62
N THR A 67 7.07 -18.07 26.53
CA THR A 67 8.22 -17.81 25.65
C THR A 67 7.80 -17.74 24.17
N PRO A 68 7.07 -18.73 23.61
CA PRO A 68 6.56 -18.64 22.24
C PRO A 68 5.59 -17.48 22.03
N ALA A 69 4.79 -17.10 23.03
CA ALA A 69 3.91 -15.94 22.94
C ALA A 69 4.70 -14.62 22.84
N ARG A 70 5.75 -14.46 23.64
CA ARG A 70 6.65 -13.29 23.56
C ARG A 70 7.38 -13.21 22.22
N GLN A 71 7.89 -14.34 21.73
CA GLN A 71 8.56 -14.39 20.42
C GLN A 71 7.62 -13.95 19.30
N ARG A 72 6.39 -14.49 19.25
CA ARG A 72 5.38 -14.08 18.26
C ARG A 72 4.99 -12.60 18.41
N ALA A 73 4.81 -12.11 19.63
CA ALA A 73 4.51 -10.70 19.85
C ALA A 73 5.64 -9.79 19.36
N ALA A 74 6.90 -10.14 19.64
CA ALA A 74 8.07 -9.41 19.17
C ALA A 74 8.26 -9.49 17.65
N GLU A 75 7.95 -10.63 17.03
CA GLU A 75 7.95 -10.78 15.57
C GLU A 75 6.86 -9.95 14.91
N GLN A 76 5.64 -9.97 15.45
CA GLN A 76 4.55 -9.13 14.96
C GLN A 76 4.88 -7.66 15.09
N GLN A 77 5.46 -7.24 16.21
CA GLN A 77 5.91 -5.88 16.41
C GLN A 77 6.97 -5.49 15.39
N ARG A 78 8.00 -6.31 15.20
CA ARG A 78 9.04 -6.09 14.18
C ARG A 78 8.47 -6.04 12.77
N ALA A 79 7.52 -6.91 12.43
CA ALA A 79 6.89 -6.93 11.11
C ALA A 79 6.02 -5.68 10.87
N THR A 80 5.33 -5.20 11.91
CA THR A 80 4.60 -3.93 11.87
C THR A 80 5.56 -2.77 11.70
N GLU A 81 6.63 -2.70 12.49
CA GLU A 81 7.65 -1.65 12.38
C GLU A 81 8.35 -1.68 11.02
N GLN A 82 8.70 -2.85 10.50
CA GLN A 82 9.27 -3.00 9.16
C GLN A 82 8.32 -2.48 8.09
N ARG A 83 7.03 -2.84 8.17
CA ARG A 83 6.00 -2.36 7.24
C ARG A 83 5.78 -0.87 7.37
N GLU A 84 5.77 -0.34 8.59
CA GLU A 84 5.59 1.08 8.85
C GLU A 84 6.76 1.91 8.32
N ASN A 85 7.98 1.37 8.41
CA ASN A 85 9.21 1.99 7.95
C ASN A 85 9.54 1.69 6.48
N ASP A 86 8.77 0.82 5.81
CA ASP A 86 8.91 0.52 4.39
C ASP A 86 8.22 1.62 3.54
N PRO A 87 8.98 2.51 2.88
CA PRO A 87 8.40 3.58 2.08
C PRO A 87 7.64 3.02 0.86
N GLY A 88 8.05 1.86 0.33
CA GLY A 88 7.40 1.22 -0.81
C GLY A 88 5.98 0.79 -0.47
N TRP A 89 5.82 0.07 0.65
CA TRP A 89 4.51 -0.34 1.15
C TRP A 89 3.57 0.86 1.40
N ARG A 90 4.10 1.94 1.99
CA ARG A 90 3.33 3.17 2.23
C ARG A 90 2.85 3.83 0.94
N VAL A 91 3.68 3.82 -0.11
CA VAL A 91 3.32 4.36 -1.43
C VAL A 91 2.27 3.49 -2.12
N GLU A 92 2.39 2.17 -2.05
CA GLU A 92 1.37 1.25 -2.58
C GLU A 92 0.00 1.46 -1.91
N GLU A 93 0.00 1.61 -0.59
CA GLU A 93 -1.23 1.89 0.16
C GLU A 93 -1.80 3.28 -0.18
N ALA A 94 -0.95 4.29 -0.39
CA ALA A 94 -1.39 5.59 -0.87
C ALA A 94 -2.02 5.51 -2.26
N VAL A 95 -1.47 4.71 -3.18
CA VAL A 95 -2.06 4.47 -4.51
C VAL A 95 -3.44 3.83 -4.39
N ARG A 96 -3.58 2.82 -3.52
CA ARG A 96 -4.87 2.17 -3.25
C ARG A 96 -5.92 3.16 -2.76
N LEU A 97 -5.56 3.99 -1.78
CA LEU A 97 -6.46 5.01 -1.21
C LEU A 97 -6.80 6.12 -2.20
N LEU A 98 -5.85 6.55 -3.03
CA LEU A 98 -6.10 7.53 -4.10
C LEU A 98 -7.03 6.96 -5.18
N GLY A 99 -6.92 5.67 -5.49
CA GLY A 99 -7.86 4.95 -6.36
C GLY A 99 -9.29 4.99 -5.82
N GLU A 100 -9.48 4.60 -4.55
CA GLU A 100 -10.81 4.71 -3.91
C GLU A 100 -11.34 6.15 -3.88
N ALA A 101 -10.46 7.12 -3.66
CA ALA A 101 -10.83 8.53 -3.66
C ALA A 101 -11.26 9.00 -5.06
N ALA A 102 -10.58 8.53 -6.11
CA ALA A 102 -10.92 8.82 -7.50
C ALA A 102 -12.32 8.28 -7.84
N ASP A 103 -12.63 7.04 -7.45
CA ASP A 103 -13.96 6.45 -7.67
C ASP A 103 -15.07 7.26 -6.98
N ARG A 104 -14.81 7.70 -5.74
CA ARG A 104 -15.77 8.54 -4.97
C ARG A 104 -15.85 9.98 -5.47
N SER A 105 -14.80 10.48 -6.14
CA SER A 105 -14.71 11.89 -6.55
C SER A 105 -15.74 12.29 -7.62
N ALA A 106 -16.28 11.32 -8.35
CA ALA A 106 -17.38 11.53 -9.30
C ALA A 106 -18.65 12.09 -8.62
N GLY A 107 -18.91 11.70 -7.37
CA GLY A 107 -20.04 12.21 -6.58
C GLY A 107 -19.69 13.40 -5.69
N ARG A 108 -18.41 13.57 -5.34
CA ARG A 108 -17.93 14.68 -4.50
C ARG A 108 -16.53 15.09 -4.93
N PRO A 109 -16.41 16.14 -5.77
CA PRO A 109 -15.12 16.61 -6.25
C PRO A 109 -14.17 16.99 -5.10
N VAL A 110 -12.89 16.71 -5.28
CA VAL A 110 -11.82 17.08 -4.35
C VAL A 110 -11.29 18.46 -4.72
N ALA A 111 -11.01 19.31 -3.73
CA ALA A 111 -10.45 20.64 -3.96
C ALA A 111 -9.08 20.57 -4.66
N ALA A 112 -8.84 21.44 -5.64
CA ALA A 112 -7.59 21.48 -6.43
C ALA A 112 -6.33 21.60 -5.55
N ALA A 113 -6.37 22.46 -4.52
CA ALA A 113 -5.27 22.62 -3.56
C ALA A 113 -4.91 21.33 -2.79
N THR A 114 -5.84 20.37 -2.67
CA THR A 114 -5.55 19.07 -2.06
C THR A 114 -4.81 18.16 -3.03
N LEU A 115 -5.18 18.17 -4.31
CA LEU A 115 -4.46 17.44 -5.36
C LEU A 115 -3.04 17.98 -5.55
N GLU A 116 -2.86 19.30 -5.52
CA GLU A 116 -1.54 19.94 -5.59
C GLU A 116 -0.63 19.53 -4.42
N ARG A 117 -1.17 19.49 -3.19
CA ARG A 117 -0.40 19.01 -2.02
C ARG A 117 0.01 17.55 -2.15
N VAL A 118 -0.85 16.69 -2.70
CA VAL A 118 -0.51 15.28 -2.96
C VAL A 118 0.61 15.21 -4.01
N GLN A 119 0.51 15.97 -5.10
CA GLN A 119 1.54 15.98 -6.15
C GLN A 119 2.89 16.48 -5.63
N GLN A 120 2.90 17.52 -4.79
CA GLN A 120 4.11 18.00 -4.11
C GLN A 120 4.69 17.00 -3.11
N ALA A 121 3.87 16.17 -2.47
CA ALA A 121 4.36 15.12 -1.56
C ALA A 121 5.02 13.99 -2.35
N VAL A 122 4.43 13.57 -3.47
CA VAL A 122 4.96 12.54 -4.36
C VAL A 122 6.31 12.97 -4.96
N SER A 123 6.47 14.24 -5.33
CA SER A 123 7.73 14.73 -5.90
C SER A 123 8.91 14.73 -4.93
N ARG A 124 8.67 14.61 -3.62
CA ARG A 124 9.72 14.50 -2.59
C ARG A 124 10.19 13.06 -2.36
N LEU A 125 9.54 12.06 -2.97
CA LEU A 125 9.92 10.66 -2.81
C LEU A 125 11.21 10.35 -3.59
N HIS A 126 12.14 9.67 -2.95
CA HIS A 126 13.38 9.22 -3.58
C HIS A 126 13.20 7.82 -4.18
N ALA A 127 13.35 7.69 -5.51
CA ALA A 127 13.35 6.40 -6.19
C ALA A 127 14.79 5.87 -6.35
N LYS A 128 15.03 4.59 -6.05
CA LYS A 128 16.29 3.92 -6.42
C LYS A 128 16.33 3.77 -7.93
N SER A 129 17.19 4.58 -8.57
CA SER A 129 17.68 4.48 -9.95
C SER A 129 16.82 3.63 -10.91
N SER A 130 15.77 4.25 -11.43
CA SER A 130 15.48 4.21 -12.85
C SER A 130 14.86 5.56 -13.17
N VAL A 131 15.06 6.02 -14.39
CA VAL A 131 14.58 7.29 -14.94
C VAL A 131 13.06 7.32 -14.84
N VAL A 132 12.52 7.70 -13.68
CA VAL A 132 11.11 8.01 -13.50
C VAL A 132 11.02 9.51 -13.62
N THR A 133 10.65 9.93 -14.82
CA THR A 133 10.38 11.30 -15.24
C THR A 133 9.32 11.90 -14.32
N ALA A 134 9.77 12.44 -13.18
CA ALA A 134 8.96 13.25 -12.32
C ALA A 134 8.68 14.56 -13.07
N VAL A 135 7.46 14.65 -13.60
CA VAL A 135 6.85 15.89 -14.05
C VAL A 135 6.74 16.80 -12.83
N THR A 136 7.79 17.59 -12.58
CA THR A 136 7.75 19.07 -12.61
C THR A 136 9.12 19.66 -12.23
N THR A 137 9.74 20.29 -13.25
CA THR A 137 10.59 21.49 -13.21
C THR A 137 11.99 21.43 -12.59
N LYS A 138 12.93 20.86 -13.36
CA LYS A 138 14.17 21.54 -13.75
C LYS A 138 14.53 21.12 -15.17
N SER A 139 14.08 21.92 -16.15
CA SER A 139 14.37 21.87 -17.59
C SER A 139 14.92 20.53 -18.13
N THR A 140 14.02 19.57 -18.36
CA THR A 140 14.26 18.51 -19.33
C THR A 140 13.72 19.03 -20.65
N ASP A 141 14.59 19.25 -21.64
CA ASP A 141 14.27 19.56 -23.05
C ASP A 141 12.81 20.04 -23.35
N PRO A 142 12.59 21.34 -23.64
CA PRO A 142 11.27 21.90 -23.95
C PRO A 142 10.45 21.14 -25.01
N LEU A 143 11.10 20.45 -25.96
CA LEU A 143 10.42 19.61 -26.95
C LEU A 143 9.79 18.37 -26.33
N THR A 144 10.47 17.77 -25.35
CA THR A 144 10.00 16.60 -24.60
C THR A 144 8.79 16.96 -23.72
N ASP A 145 8.81 18.14 -23.10
CA ASP A 145 7.68 18.66 -22.33
C ASP A 145 6.45 18.91 -23.22
N ALA A 146 6.65 19.55 -24.39
CA ALA A 146 5.59 19.76 -25.36
C ALA A 146 4.97 18.44 -25.84
N LEU A 147 5.81 17.44 -26.14
CA LEU A 147 5.35 16.10 -26.54
C LEU A 147 4.50 15.43 -25.45
N THR A 148 4.94 15.54 -24.20
CA THR A 148 4.22 14.97 -23.04
C THR A 148 2.87 15.67 -22.84
N ALA A 149 2.83 17.00 -22.93
CA ALA A 149 1.60 17.77 -22.81
C ALA A 149 0.59 17.42 -23.92
N ILE A 150 1.04 17.25 -25.16
CA ILE A 150 0.17 16.87 -26.29
C ILE A 150 -0.42 15.47 -26.07
N ARG A 151 0.38 14.50 -25.60
CA ARG A 151 -0.10 13.14 -25.30
C ARG A 151 -1.16 13.14 -24.20
N ALA A 152 -0.92 13.89 -23.12
CA ALA A 152 -1.89 14.02 -22.03
C ALA A 152 -3.20 14.70 -22.50
N ALA A 153 -3.10 15.73 -23.34
CA ALA A 153 -4.26 16.37 -23.95
C ALA A 153 -5.06 15.40 -24.83
N ALA A 154 -4.39 14.56 -25.64
CA ALA A 154 -5.04 13.54 -26.46
C ALA A 154 -5.79 12.51 -25.59
N GLN A 155 -5.17 12.03 -24.50
CA GLN A 155 -5.80 11.11 -23.55
C GLN A 155 -7.03 11.75 -22.88
N ALA A 156 -6.97 13.04 -22.57
CA ALA A 156 -8.11 13.77 -22.02
C ALA A 156 -9.31 13.82 -22.99
N VAL A 157 -9.04 13.99 -24.28
CA VAL A 157 -10.09 13.95 -25.33
C VAL A 157 -10.68 12.55 -25.47
N THR A 158 -9.84 11.51 -25.53
CA THR A 158 -10.32 10.12 -25.70
C THR A 158 -11.08 9.60 -24.49
N SER A 159 -10.69 10.00 -23.28
CA SER A 159 -11.41 9.72 -22.02
C SER A 159 -12.72 10.50 -21.85
N GLY A 160 -13.09 11.35 -22.82
CA GLY A 160 -14.38 12.03 -22.83
C GLY A 160 -14.45 13.31 -21.99
N ARG A 161 -13.30 13.83 -21.50
CA ARG A 161 -13.26 15.04 -20.66
C ARG A 161 -13.91 16.27 -21.30
N TYR A 162 -13.89 16.35 -22.63
CA TYR A 162 -14.44 17.46 -23.40
C TYR A 162 -15.78 17.13 -24.08
N GLY A 163 -16.38 15.98 -23.77
CA GLY A 163 -17.63 15.52 -24.39
C GLY A 163 -17.47 15.07 -25.85
N LYS A 164 -18.59 14.92 -26.56
CA LYS A 164 -18.62 14.63 -28.00
C LYS A 164 -18.88 15.91 -28.80
N ALA A 165 -18.33 15.97 -30.01
CA ALA A 165 -18.57 17.08 -30.91
C ALA A 165 -20.08 17.16 -31.27
N PRO A 166 -20.66 18.37 -31.35
CA PRO A 166 -22.04 18.54 -31.81
C PRO A 166 -22.18 18.14 -33.28
N ALA A 167 -23.38 17.75 -33.69
CA ALA A 167 -23.68 17.31 -35.07
C ALA A 167 -23.42 18.43 -36.11
N GLU A 168 -23.68 19.68 -35.74
CA GLU A 168 -23.42 20.86 -36.56
C GLU A 168 -22.62 21.91 -35.77
N GLY A 169 -21.92 22.81 -36.47
CA GLY A 169 -21.22 23.92 -35.84
C GLY A 169 -19.94 23.53 -35.08
N VAL A 170 -19.32 22.39 -35.37
CA VAL A 170 -18.08 21.95 -34.68
C VAL A 170 -17.01 23.06 -34.65
N ARG A 171 -16.89 23.86 -35.73
CA ARG A 171 -15.90 24.93 -35.85
C ARG A 171 -16.09 26.09 -34.85
N THR A 172 -17.29 26.28 -34.31
CA THR A 172 -17.56 27.33 -33.31
C THR A 172 -17.24 26.89 -31.89
N THR A 173 -17.07 25.59 -31.66
CA THR A 173 -16.78 25.03 -30.33
C THR A 173 -15.43 25.51 -29.80
N ARG A 174 -15.34 25.69 -28.48
CA ARG A 174 -14.08 26.05 -27.81
C ARG A 174 -12.99 25.03 -28.10
N THR A 175 -13.32 23.74 -28.05
CA THR A 175 -12.38 22.64 -28.30
C THR A 175 -11.78 22.71 -29.71
N TYR A 176 -12.60 23.01 -30.73
CA TYR A 176 -12.11 23.19 -32.10
C TYR A 176 -11.23 24.44 -32.25
N LYS A 177 -11.63 25.57 -31.64
CA LYS A 177 -10.82 26.80 -31.66
C LYS A 177 -9.45 26.60 -31.00
N THR A 178 -9.42 25.94 -29.85
CA THR A 178 -8.15 25.60 -29.16
C THR A 178 -7.32 24.61 -29.99
N TRP A 179 -7.94 23.62 -30.64
CA TRP A 179 -7.25 22.76 -31.59
C TRP A 179 -6.63 23.56 -32.75
N SER A 180 -7.37 24.50 -33.34
CA SER A 180 -6.86 25.35 -34.41
C SER A 180 -5.66 26.19 -33.96
N GLN A 181 -5.69 26.72 -32.73
CA GLN A 181 -4.56 27.45 -32.14
C GLN A 181 -3.35 26.56 -31.90
N LEU A 182 -3.55 25.32 -31.42
CA LEU A 182 -2.48 24.34 -31.25
C LEU A 182 -1.87 23.97 -32.61
N LEU A 183 -2.69 23.76 -33.63
CA LEU A 183 -2.22 23.44 -34.97
C LEU A 183 -1.40 24.58 -35.56
N ASP A 184 -1.84 25.83 -35.40
CA ASP A 184 -1.10 27.01 -35.85
C ASP A 184 0.23 27.20 -35.08
N ALA A 185 0.24 26.97 -33.76
CA ALA A 185 1.47 27.01 -32.97
C ALA A 185 2.49 25.92 -33.39
N VAL A 186 2.03 24.76 -33.84
CA VAL A 186 2.91 23.65 -34.23
C VAL A 186 3.32 23.74 -35.70
N GLN A 187 2.39 24.03 -36.61
CA GLN A 187 2.56 23.95 -38.07
C GLN A 187 2.24 25.24 -38.82
N GLY A 188 1.97 26.34 -38.12
CA GLY A 188 1.65 27.63 -38.74
C GLY A 188 2.74 28.11 -39.69
N GLU A 189 2.35 28.92 -40.67
CA GLU A 189 3.30 29.48 -41.64
C GLU A 189 4.13 30.62 -41.06
N ASN A 190 3.78 31.09 -39.87
CA ASN A 190 4.38 32.22 -39.17
C ASN A 190 5.70 31.84 -38.49
N ASP A 191 6.60 32.81 -38.35
CA ASP A 191 7.95 32.64 -37.76
C ASP A 191 7.94 32.17 -36.29
N GLY A 192 6.78 32.25 -35.62
CA GLY A 192 6.60 31.76 -34.24
C GLY A 192 6.19 30.30 -34.12
N SER A 193 6.01 29.56 -35.22
CA SER A 193 5.61 28.14 -35.16
C SER A 193 6.78 27.21 -34.89
N LEU A 194 6.52 26.10 -34.20
CA LEU A 194 7.52 25.10 -33.91
C LEU A 194 8.15 24.51 -35.20
N LEU A 195 7.35 24.27 -36.23
CA LEU A 195 7.83 23.75 -37.51
C LEU A 195 8.81 24.70 -38.20
N ARG A 196 8.54 26.02 -38.20
CA ARG A 196 9.42 27.02 -38.81
C ARG A 196 10.74 27.13 -38.07
N ALA A 197 10.70 27.20 -36.74
CA ALA A 197 11.89 27.19 -35.90
C ALA A 197 12.78 25.95 -36.16
N LEU A 198 12.17 24.76 -36.25
CA LEU A 198 12.91 23.52 -36.55
C LEU A 198 13.49 23.49 -37.98
N GLN A 199 12.82 24.10 -38.95
CA GLN A 199 13.33 24.21 -40.32
C GLN A 199 14.50 25.19 -40.43
N GLU A 200 14.43 26.33 -39.73
CA GLU A 200 15.49 27.33 -39.72
C GLU A 200 16.76 26.82 -39.04
N CYS A 201 16.61 26.06 -37.96
CA CYS A 201 17.72 25.38 -37.31
C CYS A 201 18.17 24.10 -38.04
N GLY A 202 17.57 23.75 -39.19
CA GLY A 202 18.01 22.65 -40.05
C GLY A 202 17.61 21.23 -39.58
N TYR A 203 16.78 21.11 -38.54
CA TYR A 203 16.31 19.82 -38.03
C TYR A 203 15.21 19.19 -38.89
N VAL A 204 14.46 20.00 -39.64
CA VAL A 204 13.38 19.55 -40.53
C VAL A 204 13.56 20.16 -41.93
N LYS A 205 13.49 19.33 -42.97
CA LYS A 205 13.55 19.84 -44.35
C LYS A 205 12.25 20.54 -44.73
N ARG A 206 12.35 21.72 -45.37
CA ARG A 206 11.20 22.33 -46.04
C ARG A 206 10.74 21.39 -47.16
N ARG A 207 9.47 21.02 -47.16
CA ARG A 207 8.87 20.38 -48.34
C ARG A 207 8.71 21.45 -49.40
N GLY A 208 9.53 21.39 -50.44
CA GLY A 208 9.49 22.30 -51.59
C GLY A 208 10.76 23.12 -51.77
N ARG A 209 11.78 22.50 -52.33
CA ARG A 209 12.38 22.94 -53.60
C ARG A 209 12.88 21.71 -54.36
#